data_AF-A0AAP3XPK3-F1
#
_entry.id   AF-A0AAP3XPK3-F1
#
_cell.length_a   1.000
_cell.length_b   1.000
_cell.length_c   1.000
_cell.angle_alpha   90.00
_cell.angle_beta   90.00
_cell.angle_gamma   90.00
#
_symmetry.space_group_name_H-M   'P 1'
#
loop_
_entity.id
_entity.type
_entity.pdbx_description
1 polymer ?
#
loop_
_entity_poly.entity_id
_entity_poly.type
_entity_poly.pdbx_seq_one_letter_code
_entity_poly.pdbx_strand_id
1 'polypeptide(L)'
;MSTARSLARPPLATALARPRLLALASGTVAALALPPLHLLPGLVGLALLLASIDRAGRSREVLAIGWCWGFGFFLAGLYWVGIAFFTDVERFGALAVPAVLLLAAACAVFPALVCWLTWRARLRSPLARILFFAVAWTASEALRGPLGVGFPWNPLAIVWAPFDAMLQPAAWIGGYGLSFLTVLLACLPATLLLESGRRRRQGVVLAALLLALWLGAGGARLLLAGPDAPPGPALRIVQGAIEQHHKWDPDKRAAWFRRHLELSAAPSALPLQIVIWPESAVPYLVAREPAVRDYLAQVTPPGGMLLVGGDDYAPDTMPPLASNSLFAVDERGAIAGRYDKADLVPFGEYLPLRWLLGRLGLQNLTAGSIDFVPGPGRETLAPGDVPPFSPLICYEAIFPGTAIDPRQRPDWLLNITNDAWFGRSSGPYQHLAMARLRAVEEGLPLVRAANTGISVVTDALGRVVERLELGRMGVIDARLPPPLLQPTLFRTHGVLLHGMLFAFAALCGMLLERRRRSGEQG
;
A
#
# COMPACT_ATOMS: atom_id res chain seq x y z
N MET A 1 -40.90 -31.97 40.26
CA MET A 1 -40.32 -30.60 40.15
C MET A 1 -39.02 -30.71 39.37
N SER A 2 -39.06 -30.26 38.11
CA SER A 2 -37.94 -30.24 37.19
C SER A 2 -37.24 -28.89 37.30
N THR A 3 -35.96 -28.89 37.68
CA THR A 3 -35.07 -27.73 37.52
C THR A 3 -33.96 -28.12 36.56
N ALA A 4 -34.29 -28.09 35.27
CA ALA A 4 -33.31 -28.08 34.20
C ALA A 4 -32.42 -26.84 34.37
N ARG A 5 -31.18 -27.04 34.84
CA ARG A 5 -30.14 -26.00 34.81
C ARG A 5 -29.93 -25.60 33.36
N SER A 6 -30.40 -24.40 33.03
CA SER A 6 -30.01 -23.66 31.82
C SER A 6 -28.48 -23.50 31.84
N LEU A 7 -27.78 -24.42 31.17
CA LEU A 7 -26.37 -24.27 30.87
C LEU A 7 -26.25 -23.02 30.00
N ALA A 8 -25.66 -21.96 30.55
CA ALA A 8 -25.35 -20.75 29.82
C ALA A 8 -24.67 -21.14 28.49
N ARG A 9 -25.30 -20.78 27.36
CA ARG A 9 -24.72 -21.03 26.04
C ARG A 9 -23.33 -20.40 26.01
N PRO A 10 -22.30 -21.11 25.50
CA PRO A 10 -20.94 -20.56 25.48
C PRO A 10 -20.93 -19.21 24.75
N PRO A 11 -20.08 -18.25 25.17
CA PRO A 11 -20.11 -16.86 24.68
C PRO A 11 -19.96 -16.74 23.15
N LEU A 12 -19.30 -17.71 22.51
CA LEU A 12 -19.20 -17.77 21.05
C LEU A 12 -20.53 -18.13 20.37
N ALA A 13 -21.36 -18.98 21.00
CA ALA A 13 -22.65 -19.38 20.47
C ALA A 13 -23.71 -18.26 20.58
N THR A 14 -23.60 -17.38 21.58
CA THR A 14 -24.43 -16.18 21.70
C THR A 14 -23.95 -15.07 20.76
N ALA A 15 -22.64 -14.89 20.55
CA ALA A 15 -22.10 -13.94 19.57
C ALA A 15 -22.52 -14.27 18.12
N LEU A 16 -22.55 -15.56 17.77
CA LEU A 16 -23.05 -16.04 16.47
C LEU A 16 -24.58 -15.81 16.27
N ALA A 17 -25.33 -15.41 17.31
CA ALA A 17 -26.73 -15.03 17.18
C ALA A 17 -26.93 -13.62 16.60
N ARG A 18 -25.88 -12.79 16.56
CA ARG A 18 -25.87 -11.45 15.95
C ARG A 18 -24.74 -11.35 14.91
N PRO A 19 -24.82 -12.09 13.80
CA PRO A 19 -23.68 -12.29 12.89
C PRO A 19 -23.18 -10.99 12.26
N ARG A 20 -24.05 -10.00 12.03
CA ARG A 20 -23.67 -8.69 11.48
C ARG A 20 -22.83 -7.86 12.47
N LEU A 21 -23.21 -7.87 13.76
CA LEU A 21 -22.47 -7.13 14.79
C LEU A 21 -21.11 -7.80 15.05
N LEU A 22 -21.09 -9.13 15.09
CA LEU A 22 -19.83 -9.89 15.19
C LEU A 22 -18.93 -9.62 13.99
N ALA A 23 -19.49 -9.61 12.78
CA ALA A 23 -18.76 -9.28 11.55
C ALA A 23 -18.16 -7.87 11.62
N LEU A 24 -18.97 -6.86 11.98
CA LEU A 24 -18.49 -5.49 12.16
C LEU A 24 -17.35 -5.40 13.17
N ALA A 25 -17.54 -5.94 14.37
CA ALA A 25 -16.54 -5.89 15.43
C ALA A 25 -15.25 -6.65 15.05
N SER A 26 -15.38 -7.82 14.44
CA SER A 26 -14.22 -8.61 14.01
C SER A 26 -13.47 -7.98 12.83
N GLY A 27 -14.16 -7.28 11.92
CA GLY A 27 -13.53 -6.48 10.87
C GLY A 27 -12.75 -5.31 11.46
N THR A 28 -13.34 -4.56 12.39
CA THR A 28 -12.65 -3.48 13.12
C THR A 28 -11.41 -3.99 13.86
N VAL A 29 -11.50 -5.13 14.55
CA VAL A 29 -10.35 -5.73 15.24
C VAL A 29 -9.30 -6.22 14.26
N ALA A 30 -9.69 -6.77 13.10
CA ALA A 30 -8.75 -7.18 12.05
C ALA A 30 -7.94 -5.99 11.49
N ALA A 31 -8.51 -4.79 11.47
CA ALA A 31 -7.78 -3.58 11.06
C ALA A 31 -6.61 -3.24 11.99
N LEU A 32 -6.64 -3.70 13.25
CA LEU A 32 -5.53 -3.51 14.19
C LEU A 32 -4.28 -4.33 13.81
N ALA A 33 -4.40 -5.29 12.90
CA ALA A 33 -3.25 -5.99 12.33
C ALA A 33 -2.47 -5.12 11.32
N LEU A 34 -3.10 -4.05 10.79
CA LEU A 34 -2.45 -3.12 9.87
C LEU A 34 -1.39 -2.27 10.61
N PRO A 35 -0.43 -1.70 9.88
CA PRO A 35 0.46 -0.68 10.43
C PRO A 35 -0.34 0.49 11.03
N PRO A 36 0.11 1.07 12.16
CA PRO A 36 1.34 0.76 12.91
C PRO A 36 1.16 -0.26 14.05
N LEU A 37 -0.04 -0.81 14.25
CA LEU A 37 -0.36 -1.57 15.46
C LEU A 37 0.07 -3.04 15.40
N HIS A 38 0.02 -3.66 14.22
CA HIS A 38 0.53 -5.02 13.98
C HIS A 38 -0.03 -6.11 14.93
N LEU A 39 -1.26 -5.94 15.42
CA LEU A 39 -1.95 -6.93 16.26
C LEU A 39 -2.48 -8.09 15.41
N LEU A 40 -1.56 -8.95 14.95
CA LEU A 40 -1.84 -10.10 14.09
C LEU A 40 -2.96 -11.03 14.58
N PRO A 41 -3.19 -11.27 15.89
CA PRO A 41 -4.32 -12.07 16.36
C PRO A 41 -5.68 -11.54 15.90
N GLY A 42 -5.79 -10.25 15.55
CA GLY A 42 -7.00 -9.67 14.98
C GLY A 42 -7.45 -10.33 13.66
N LEU A 43 -6.52 -10.95 12.92
CA LEU A 43 -6.81 -11.67 11.67
C LEU A 43 -7.74 -12.89 11.89
N VAL A 44 -7.88 -13.39 13.12
CA VAL A 44 -8.90 -14.41 13.48
C VAL A 44 -10.31 -13.93 13.12
N GLY A 45 -10.52 -12.62 12.99
CA GLY A 45 -11.77 -12.06 12.46
C GLY A 45 -12.18 -12.60 11.09
N LEU A 46 -11.24 -13.01 10.24
CA LEU A 46 -11.54 -13.66 8.95
C LEU A 46 -12.09 -15.08 9.13
N ALA A 47 -11.57 -15.84 10.10
CA ALA A 47 -12.13 -17.15 10.45
C ALA A 47 -13.56 -17.02 11.02
N LEU A 48 -13.81 -15.99 11.85
CA LEU A 48 -15.16 -15.69 12.36
C LEU A 48 -16.11 -15.26 11.25
N LEU A 49 -15.65 -14.46 10.29
CA LEU A 49 -16.41 -14.08 9.11
C LEU A 49 -16.84 -15.31 8.31
N LEU A 50 -15.88 -16.20 8.00
CA LEU A 50 -16.13 -17.42 7.24
C LEU A 50 -17.13 -18.35 7.96
N ALA A 51 -17.02 -18.47 9.29
CA ALA A 51 -17.97 -19.24 10.10
C ALA A 51 -19.37 -18.58 10.16
N SER A 52 -19.45 -17.25 10.13
CA SER A 52 -20.71 -16.52 10.19
C SER A 52 -21.53 -16.67 8.91
N ILE A 53 -20.90 -16.69 7.74
CA ILE A 53 -21.62 -16.84 6.46
C ILE A 53 -22.18 -18.24 6.24
N ASP A 54 -21.62 -19.28 6.88
CA ASP A 54 -22.12 -20.66 6.80
C ASP A 54 -23.47 -20.83 7.51
N ARG A 55 -23.72 -20.03 8.55
CA ARG A 55 -24.97 -20.06 9.31
C ARG A 55 -26.09 -19.25 8.67
N ALA A 56 -25.77 -18.44 7.65
CA ALA A 56 -26.73 -17.57 6.99
C ALA A 56 -27.60 -18.35 6.00
N GLY A 57 -28.93 -18.21 6.15
CA GLY A 57 -29.89 -18.92 5.32
C GLY A 57 -30.22 -18.22 3.99
N ARG A 58 -29.84 -16.94 3.83
CA ARG A 58 -30.25 -16.10 2.70
C ARG A 58 -29.08 -15.30 2.13
N SER A 59 -29.07 -15.10 0.81
CA SER A 59 -28.02 -14.34 0.10
C SER A 59 -27.86 -12.91 0.61
N ARG A 60 -28.97 -12.21 0.88
CA ARG A 60 -28.97 -10.85 1.44
C ARG A 60 -28.29 -10.77 2.81
N GLU A 61 -28.41 -11.83 3.60
CA GLU A 61 -27.78 -11.89 4.92
C GLU A 61 -26.26 -12.06 4.79
N VAL A 62 -25.79 -12.93 3.89
CA VAL A 62 -24.37 -13.13 3.60
C VAL A 62 -23.71 -11.84 3.10
N LEU A 63 -24.38 -11.15 2.17
CA LEU A 63 -23.92 -9.84 1.67
C LEU A 63 -23.83 -8.83 2.81
N ALA A 64 -24.83 -8.76 3.68
CA ALA A 64 -24.82 -7.85 4.84
C ALA A 64 -23.71 -8.21 5.85
N ILE A 65 -23.45 -9.49 6.11
CA ILE A 65 -22.36 -9.95 7.00
C ILE A 65 -21.01 -9.52 6.42
N GLY A 66 -20.74 -9.84 5.16
CA GLY A 66 -19.48 -9.46 4.51
C GLY A 66 -19.31 -7.95 4.40
N TRP A 67 -20.38 -7.21 4.12
CA TRP A 67 -20.37 -5.75 4.10
C TRP A 67 -20.09 -5.17 5.49
N CYS A 68 -20.75 -5.66 6.55
CA CYS A 68 -20.48 -5.20 7.92
C CYS A 68 -19.02 -5.43 8.33
N TRP A 69 -18.46 -6.60 8.00
CA TRP A 69 -17.04 -6.87 8.24
C TRP A 69 -16.14 -5.90 7.48
N GLY A 70 -16.37 -5.76 6.17
CA GLY A 70 -15.59 -4.86 5.33
C GLY A 70 -15.67 -3.42 5.81
N PHE A 71 -16.87 -2.96 6.18
CA PHE A 71 -17.09 -1.62 6.69
C PHE A 71 -16.31 -1.37 7.98
N GLY A 72 -16.33 -2.31 8.93
CA GLY A 72 -15.54 -2.20 10.17
C GLY A 72 -14.04 -2.15 9.90
N PHE A 73 -13.55 -3.01 9.00
CA PHE A 73 -12.14 -3.08 8.61
C PHE A 73 -11.67 -1.78 7.93
N PHE A 74 -12.41 -1.31 6.92
CA PHE A 74 -12.04 -0.12 6.17
C PHE A 74 -12.27 1.17 6.94
N LEU A 75 -13.32 1.27 7.75
CA LEU A 75 -13.55 2.46 8.59
C LEU A 75 -12.39 2.64 9.59
N ALA A 76 -12.00 1.58 10.28
CA ALA A 76 -10.87 1.62 11.22
C ALA A 76 -9.51 1.75 10.51
N GLY A 77 -9.38 1.18 9.30
CA GLY A 77 -8.14 1.21 8.53
C GLY A 77 -7.91 2.49 7.72
N LEU A 78 -8.96 3.27 7.42
CA LEU A 78 -8.94 4.43 6.52
C LEU A 78 -9.47 5.72 7.17
N TYR A 79 -9.71 5.74 8.48
CA TYR A 79 -10.19 6.94 9.19
C TYR A 79 -9.33 8.19 8.91
N TRP A 80 -8.02 7.98 8.70
CA TRP A 80 -7.05 9.02 8.45
C TRP A 80 -7.29 9.80 7.15
N VAL A 81 -8.07 9.26 6.20
CA VAL A 81 -8.47 9.99 4.98
C VAL A 81 -9.22 11.27 5.34
N GLY A 82 -9.95 11.28 6.46
CA GLY A 82 -10.64 12.46 6.97
C GLY A 82 -9.69 13.62 7.32
N ILE A 83 -8.41 13.34 7.62
CA ILE A 83 -7.42 14.37 7.98
C ILE A 83 -7.15 15.31 6.79
N ALA A 84 -7.16 14.79 5.57
CA ALA A 84 -6.97 15.58 4.36
C ALA A 84 -8.03 16.67 4.18
N PHE A 85 -9.25 16.48 4.71
CA PHE A 85 -10.32 17.47 4.64
C PHE A 85 -10.15 18.63 5.63
N PHE A 86 -9.28 18.47 6.63
CA PHE A 86 -8.98 19.52 7.61
C PHE A 86 -7.80 20.40 7.22
N THR A 87 -7.21 20.23 6.03
CA THR A 87 -6.19 21.15 5.51
C THR A 87 -6.79 22.50 5.13
N ASP A 88 -8.06 22.51 4.71
CA ASP A 88 -8.89 23.70 4.50
C ASP A 88 -10.25 23.43 5.16
N VAL A 89 -10.30 23.65 6.47
CA VAL A 89 -11.44 23.28 7.33
C VAL A 89 -12.72 24.01 6.92
N GLU A 90 -12.61 25.30 6.57
CA GLU A 90 -13.75 26.13 6.20
C GLU A 90 -14.43 25.60 4.95
N ARG A 91 -13.64 25.14 3.98
CA ARG A 91 -14.14 24.66 2.70
C ARG A 91 -14.58 23.20 2.72
N PHE A 92 -13.83 22.32 3.38
CA PHE A 92 -13.99 20.87 3.23
C PHE A 92 -14.28 20.12 4.54
N GLY A 93 -14.14 20.75 5.71
CA GLY A 93 -14.21 20.06 7.00
C GLY A 93 -15.51 19.29 7.24
N ALA A 94 -16.66 19.83 6.78
CA ALA A 94 -17.96 19.17 6.90
C ALA A 94 -18.06 17.86 6.10
N LEU A 95 -17.25 17.69 5.05
CA LEU A 95 -17.23 16.51 4.19
C LEU A 95 -16.36 15.38 4.75
N ALA A 96 -15.52 15.64 5.77
CA ALA A 96 -14.57 14.66 6.29
C ALA A 96 -15.24 13.36 6.75
N VAL A 97 -16.25 13.46 7.63
CA VAL A 97 -16.96 12.29 8.18
C VAL A 97 -17.77 11.56 7.10
N PRO A 98 -18.61 12.24 6.29
CA PRO A 98 -19.32 11.59 5.18
C PRO A 98 -18.37 10.89 4.20
N ALA A 99 -17.26 11.52 3.81
CA ALA A 99 -16.31 10.96 2.86
C ALA A 99 -15.68 9.66 3.38
N VAL A 100 -15.25 9.63 4.65
CA VAL A 100 -14.69 8.42 5.27
C VAL A 100 -15.72 7.30 5.36
N LEU A 101 -16.96 7.61 5.77
CA LEU A 101 -18.04 6.62 5.85
C LEU A 101 -18.39 6.06 4.47
N LEU A 102 -18.48 6.91 3.45
CA LEU A 102 -18.78 6.50 2.08
C LEU A 102 -17.66 5.69 1.46
N LEU A 103 -16.39 6.07 1.68
CA LEU A 103 -15.23 5.31 1.22
C LEU A 103 -15.22 3.92 1.85
N ALA A 104 -15.39 3.83 3.18
CA ALA A 104 -15.47 2.54 3.87
C ALA A 104 -16.64 1.70 3.37
N ALA A 105 -17.81 2.31 3.14
CA ALA A 105 -18.99 1.64 2.60
C ALA A 105 -18.78 1.11 1.17
N ALA A 106 -18.10 1.87 0.32
CA ALA A 106 -17.75 1.46 -1.04
C ALA A 106 -16.74 0.30 -1.03
N CYS A 107 -15.67 0.41 -0.24
CA CYS A 107 -14.69 -0.67 -0.10
C CYS A 107 -15.28 -1.94 0.52
N ALA A 108 -16.30 -1.82 1.38
CA ALA A 108 -16.98 -2.95 2.01
C ALA A 108 -17.75 -3.85 1.02
N VAL A 109 -18.06 -3.36 -0.19
CA VAL A 109 -18.68 -4.17 -1.26
C VAL A 109 -17.78 -5.35 -1.66
N PHE A 110 -16.46 -5.17 -1.60
CA PHE A 110 -15.48 -6.18 -2.00
C PHE A 110 -15.52 -7.41 -1.07
N PRO A 111 -15.34 -7.29 0.26
CA PRO A 111 -15.57 -8.40 1.20
C PRO A 111 -16.99 -8.99 1.13
N ALA A 112 -18.02 -8.17 0.88
CA ALA A 112 -19.40 -8.65 0.71
C ALA A 112 -19.52 -9.61 -0.49
N LEU A 113 -18.91 -9.25 -1.63
CA LEU A 113 -18.87 -10.08 -2.83
C LEU A 113 -18.10 -11.38 -2.59
N VAL A 114 -16.96 -11.33 -1.91
CA VAL A 114 -16.17 -12.53 -1.55
C VAL A 114 -16.99 -13.50 -0.70
N CYS A 115 -17.67 -12.98 0.32
CA CYS A 115 -18.56 -13.76 1.17
C CYS A 115 -19.69 -14.40 0.37
N TRP A 116 -20.34 -13.62 -0.49
CA TRP A 116 -21.44 -14.10 -1.33
C TRP A 116 -20.99 -15.19 -2.31
N LEU A 117 -19.87 -14.99 -3.01
CA LEU A 117 -19.30 -15.98 -3.93
C LEU A 117 -18.97 -17.29 -3.20
N THR A 118 -18.34 -17.18 -2.02
CA THR A 118 -17.96 -18.35 -1.21
C THR A 118 -19.17 -19.13 -0.73
N TRP A 119 -20.22 -18.44 -0.27
CA TRP A 119 -21.49 -19.07 0.11
C TRP A 119 -22.19 -19.69 -1.11
N ARG A 120 -22.18 -19.01 -2.25
CA ARG A 120 -22.84 -19.45 -3.49
C ARG A 120 -22.19 -20.69 -4.10
N ALA A 121 -20.89 -20.91 -3.85
CA ALA A 121 -20.14 -22.09 -4.29
C ALA A 121 -20.63 -23.41 -3.64
N ARG A 122 -21.33 -23.35 -2.50
CA ARG A 122 -21.91 -24.51 -1.80
C ARG A 122 -20.91 -25.67 -1.57
N LEU A 123 -19.65 -25.34 -1.31
CA LEU A 123 -18.59 -26.31 -1.00
C LEU A 123 -18.86 -26.94 0.37
N ARG A 124 -18.87 -28.27 0.45
CA ARG A 124 -19.07 -29.02 1.69
C ARG A 124 -17.80 -29.18 2.50
N SER A 125 -16.64 -29.24 1.84
CA SER A 125 -15.35 -29.30 2.51
C SER A 125 -14.92 -27.93 3.04
N PRO A 126 -14.71 -27.75 4.37
CA PRO A 126 -14.26 -26.47 4.92
C PRO A 126 -12.89 -26.04 4.39
N LEU A 127 -11.97 -26.97 4.14
CA LEU A 127 -10.67 -26.65 3.54
C LEU A 127 -10.80 -26.18 2.08
N ALA A 128 -11.66 -26.83 1.29
CA ALA A 128 -11.94 -26.36 -0.07
C ALA A 128 -12.56 -24.95 -0.06
N ARG A 129 -13.44 -24.70 0.92
CA ARG A 129 -14.08 -23.41 1.11
C ARG A 129 -13.10 -22.32 1.53
N ILE A 130 -12.17 -22.62 2.43
CA ILE A 130 -11.10 -21.70 2.85
C ILE A 130 -10.22 -21.34 1.65
N LEU A 131 -9.82 -22.32 0.84
CA LEU A 131 -9.03 -22.08 -0.38
C LEU A 131 -9.80 -21.19 -1.36
N PHE A 132 -11.08 -21.50 -1.62
CA PHE A 132 -11.93 -20.67 -2.48
C PHE A 132 -12.07 -19.24 -1.94
N PHE A 133 -12.28 -19.09 -0.63
CA PHE A 133 -12.38 -17.78 0.02
C PHE A 133 -11.09 -16.98 -0.14
N ALA A 134 -9.91 -17.59 0.02
CA ALA A 134 -8.63 -16.93 -0.18
C ALA A 134 -8.40 -16.51 -1.64
N VAL A 135 -8.77 -17.34 -2.63
CA VAL A 135 -8.71 -16.98 -4.06
C VAL A 135 -9.66 -15.81 -4.35
N ALA A 136 -10.91 -15.91 -3.91
CA ALA A 136 -11.91 -14.88 -4.13
C ALA A 136 -11.51 -13.55 -3.47
N TRP A 137 -10.93 -13.60 -2.27
CA TRP A 137 -10.38 -12.43 -1.58
C TRP A 137 -9.27 -11.76 -2.39
N THR A 138 -8.31 -12.55 -2.86
CA THR A 138 -7.17 -12.05 -3.61
C THR A 138 -7.59 -11.42 -4.93
N ALA A 139 -8.50 -12.07 -5.66
CA ALA A 139 -9.09 -11.50 -6.86
C ALA A 139 -9.84 -10.19 -6.54
N SER A 140 -10.56 -10.14 -5.42
CA SER A 140 -11.25 -8.94 -4.97
C SER A 140 -10.28 -7.80 -4.68
N GLU A 141 -9.16 -8.06 -4.01
CA GLU A 141 -8.12 -7.06 -3.78
C GLU A 141 -7.49 -6.57 -5.09
N ALA A 142 -7.15 -7.48 -6.00
CA ALA A 142 -6.59 -7.13 -7.31
C ALA A 142 -7.54 -6.28 -8.17
N LEU A 143 -8.85 -6.47 -8.00
CA LEU A 143 -9.88 -5.70 -8.70
C LEU A 143 -10.13 -4.31 -8.10
N ARG A 144 -9.80 -4.06 -6.83
CA ARG A 144 -10.03 -2.74 -6.17
C ARG A 144 -9.25 -1.59 -6.80
N GLY A 145 -8.06 -1.87 -7.33
CA GLY A 145 -7.27 -0.90 -8.09
C GLY A 145 -7.97 -0.48 -9.39
N PRO A 146 -8.12 -1.39 -10.37
CA PRO A 146 -8.61 -1.04 -11.71
C PRO A 146 -10.13 -0.77 -11.81
N LEU A 147 -10.98 -1.33 -10.93
CA LEU A 147 -12.45 -1.18 -11.05
C LEU A 147 -12.99 0.16 -10.54
N GLY A 148 -12.55 1.26 -11.15
CA GLY A 148 -13.16 2.60 -11.01
C GLY A 148 -12.98 3.30 -9.65
N VAL A 149 -12.61 2.57 -8.60
CA VAL A 149 -12.26 3.15 -7.29
C VAL A 149 -10.82 3.63 -7.27
N GLY A 150 -9.93 3.01 -8.05
CA GLY A 150 -8.52 3.41 -8.11
C GLY A 150 -7.76 3.19 -6.81
N PHE A 151 -8.29 2.41 -5.85
CA PHE A 151 -7.88 2.45 -4.43
C PHE A 151 -7.54 1.06 -3.87
N PRO A 152 -6.35 0.51 -4.20
CA PRO A 152 -5.90 -0.79 -3.70
C PRO A 152 -5.40 -0.75 -2.23
N TRP A 153 -5.81 0.24 -1.43
CA TRP A 153 -5.32 0.46 -0.07
C TRP A 153 -5.74 -0.63 0.91
N ASN A 154 -4.93 -0.86 1.94
CA ASN A 154 -5.06 -1.93 2.93
C ASN A 154 -5.21 -3.33 2.30
N PRO A 155 -4.31 -3.77 1.40
CA PRO A 155 -4.23 -5.19 1.07
C PRO A 155 -3.71 -5.94 2.30
N LEU A 156 -4.24 -7.13 2.59
CA LEU A 156 -3.86 -7.86 3.80
C LEU A 156 -2.36 -8.23 3.86
N ALA A 157 -1.66 -8.23 2.73
CA ALA A 157 -0.22 -8.36 2.66
C ALA A 157 0.57 -7.42 3.59
N ILE A 158 0.09 -6.19 3.82
CA ILE A 158 0.87 -5.17 4.55
C ILE A 158 0.96 -5.41 6.05
N VAL A 159 0.18 -6.35 6.60
CA VAL A 159 0.26 -6.72 8.03
C VAL A 159 1.63 -7.30 8.37
N TRP A 160 2.35 -7.85 7.37
CA TRP A 160 3.66 -8.47 7.52
C TRP A 160 4.83 -7.49 7.41
N ALA A 161 4.57 -6.20 7.14
CA ALA A 161 5.61 -5.18 6.98
C ALA A 161 6.70 -5.14 8.06
N PRO A 162 6.43 -5.35 9.37
CA PRO A 162 7.49 -5.29 10.37
C PRO A 162 8.32 -6.59 10.45
N PHE A 163 7.96 -7.64 9.71
CA PHE A 163 8.60 -8.94 9.75
C PHE A 163 9.25 -9.24 8.39
N ASP A 164 10.52 -8.87 8.21
CA ASP A 164 11.20 -8.96 6.92
C ASP A 164 11.13 -10.36 6.30
N ALA A 165 11.30 -11.42 7.11
CA ALA A 165 11.17 -12.81 6.66
C ALA A 165 9.77 -13.11 6.09
N MET A 166 8.72 -12.55 6.67
CA MET A 166 7.35 -12.78 6.24
C MET A 166 7.02 -12.01 4.96
N LEU A 167 7.74 -10.93 4.62
CA LEU A 167 7.57 -10.23 3.34
C LEU A 167 8.13 -11.00 2.15
N GLN A 168 9.13 -11.87 2.38
CA GLN A 168 9.94 -12.47 1.32
C GLN A 168 9.15 -13.23 0.23
N PRO A 169 8.03 -13.92 0.52
CA PRO A 169 7.27 -14.55 -0.55
C PRO A 169 6.69 -13.58 -1.57
N ALA A 170 6.61 -12.28 -1.30
CA ALA A 170 6.23 -11.29 -2.31
C ALA A 170 7.19 -11.31 -3.52
N ALA A 171 8.46 -11.70 -3.35
CA ALA A 171 9.38 -11.92 -4.45
C ALA A 171 8.98 -13.10 -5.37
N TRP A 172 8.15 -14.02 -4.89
CA TRP A 172 7.72 -15.20 -5.64
C TRP A 172 6.30 -15.12 -6.17
N ILE A 173 5.40 -14.46 -5.45
CA ILE A 173 3.97 -14.46 -5.75
C ILE A 173 3.33 -13.07 -5.69
N GLY A 174 4.13 -12.02 -5.50
CA GLY A 174 3.64 -10.65 -5.39
C GLY A 174 2.86 -10.36 -4.12
N GLY A 175 2.51 -9.09 -3.91
CA GLY A 175 1.73 -8.63 -2.78
C GLY A 175 0.33 -9.25 -2.73
N TYR A 176 -0.33 -9.43 -3.87
CA TYR A 176 -1.63 -10.12 -3.90
C TYR A 176 -1.49 -11.60 -3.54
N GLY A 177 -0.45 -12.31 -4.00
CA GLY A 177 -0.16 -13.66 -3.52
C GLY A 177 0.15 -13.71 -2.02
N LEU A 178 0.79 -12.68 -1.47
CA LEU A 178 1.00 -12.56 -0.03
C LEU A 178 -0.33 -12.38 0.73
N SER A 179 -1.26 -11.59 0.20
CA SER A 179 -2.64 -11.50 0.70
C SER A 179 -3.35 -12.85 0.66
N PHE A 180 -3.18 -13.64 -0.41
CA PHE A 180 -3.72 -15.00 -0.50
C PHE A 180 -3.22 -15.88 0.66
N LEU A 181 -1.90 -15.91 0.91
CA LEU A 181 -1.31 -16.67 2.01
C LEU A 181 -1.81 -16.17 3.37
N THR A 182 -1.97 -14.86 3.53
CA THR A 182 -2.47 -14.23 4.75
C THR A 182 -3.89 -14.67 5.05
N VAL A 183 -4.79 -14.60 4.06
CA VAL A 183 -6.20 -15.02 4.22
C VAL A 183 -6.29 -16.52 4.47
N LEU A 184 -5.50 -17.33 3.74
CA LEU A 184 -5.44 -18.77 3.94
C LEU A 184 -5.04 -19.10 5.39
N LEU A 185 -3.94 -18.52 5.87
CA LEU A 185 -3.45 -18.69 7.23
C LEU A 185 -4.49 -18.27 8.27
N ALA A 186 -5.10 -17.10 8.08
CA ALA A 186 -6.09 -16.54 9.01
C ALA A 186 -7.40 -17.33 9.07
N CYS A 187 -7.81 -17.95 7.97
CA CYS A 187 -9.06 -18.71 7.87
C CYS A 187 -8.92 -20.19 8.27
N LEU A 188 -7.72 -20.78 8.23
CA LEU A 188 -7.50 -22.19 8.61
C LEU A 188 -8.03 -22.55 10.02
N PRO A 189 -7.88 -21.70 11.06
CA PRO A 189 -8.50 -21.92 12.36
C PRO A 189 -10.04 -21.99 12.35
N ALA A 190 -10.73 -21.56 11.29
CA ALA A 190 -12.20 -21.69 11.18
C ALA A 190 -12.67 -23.15 11.23
N THR A 191 -11.80 -24.12 10.91
CA THR A 191 -12.07 -25.55 11.11
C THR A 191 -12.42 -25.91 12.55
N LEU A 192 -11.97 -25.12 13.54
CA LEU A 192 -12.36 -25.27 14.95
C LEU A 192 -13.86 -25.04 15.18
N LEU A 193 -14.52 -24.30 14.28
CA LEU A 193 -15.93 -23.91 14.35
C LEU A 193 -16.78 -24.68 13.35
N LEU A 194 -16.19 -25.11 12.23
CA LEU A 194 -16.87 -25.74 11.10
C LEU A 194 -16.82 -27.27 11.10
N GLU A 195 -15.91 -27.89 11.85
CA GLU A 195 -15.72 -29.35 11.88
C GLU A 195 -15.80 -29.92 13.30
N SER A 196 -16.02 -31.24 13.38
CA SER A 196 -16.02 -32.02 14.63
C SER A 196 -14.92 -33.09 14.63
N GLY A 197 -14.69 -33.71 15.81
CA GLY A 197 -13.72 -34.79 15.98
C GLY A 197 -12.27 -34.41 15.61
N ARG A 198 -11.54 -35.34 15.01
CA ARG A 198 -10.12 -35.12 14.60
C ARG A 198 -9.99 -34.04 13.51
N ARG A 199 -11.00 -33.84 12.67
CA ARG A 199 -10.98 -32.85 11.57
C ARG A 199 -10.99 -31.41 12.08
N ARG A 200 -11.57 -31.17 13.27
CA ARG A 200 -11.59 -29.86 13.94
C ARG A 200 -10.21 -29.22 14.11
N ARG A 201 -9.18 -30.02 14.39
CA ARG A 201 -7.80 -29.53 14.62
C ARG A 201 -6.94 -29.49 13.36
N GLN A 202 -7.40 -30.07 12.24
CA GLN A 202 -6.61 -30.18 11.02
C GLN A 202 -6.21 -28.82 10.48
N GLY A 203 -7.13 -27.85 10.42
CA GLY A 203 -6.79 -26.52 9.93
C GLY A 203 -5.77 -25.81 10.82
N VAL A 204 -5.83 -25.96 12.15
CA VAL A 204 -4.83 -25.38 13.06
C VAL A 204 -3.44 -25.98 12.83
N VAL A 205 -3.35 -27.30 12.65
CA VAL A 205 -2.06 -27.95 12.32
C VAL A 205 -1.54 -27.46 10.97
N LEU A 206 -2.40 -27.36 9.96
CA LEU A 206 -2.02 -26.81 8.65
C LEU A 206 -1.59 -25.35 8.73
N ALA A 207 -2.23 -24.54 9.58
CA ALA A 207 -1.85 -23.15 9.80
C ALA A 207 -0.46 -23.05 10.42
N ALA A 208 -0.17 -23.86 11.44
CA ALA A 208 1.15 -23.91 12.07
C ALA A 208 2.24 -24.36 11.09
N LEU A 209 1.96 -25.39 10.28
CA LEU A 209 2.89 -25.86 9.25
C LEU A 209 3.12 -24.81 8.16
N LEU A 210 2.06 -24.14 7.69
CA LEU A 210 2.15 -23.07 6.70
C LEU A 210 2.98 -21.89 7.25
N LEU A 211 2.72 -21.47 8.49
CA LEU A 211 3.48 -20.40 9.14
C LEU A 211 4.95 -20.77 9.31
N ALA A 212 5.26 -22.00 9.75
CA ALA A 212 6.62 -22.48 9.88
C ALA A 212 7.35 -22.55 8.53
N LEU A 213 6.68 -23.04 7.48
CA LEU A 213 7.23 -23.08 6.12
C LEU A 213 7.48 -21.68 5.57
N TRP A 214 6.53 -20.77 5.76
CA TRP A 214 6.64 -19.39 5.32
C TRP A 214 7.82 -18.70 6.02
N LEU A 215 7.87 -18.76 7.35
CA LEU A 215 8.97 -18.19 8.14
C LEU A 215 10.32 -18.81 7.74
N GLY A 216 10.37 -20.13 7.57
CA GLY A 216 11.59 -20.84 7.16
C GLY A 216 12.06 -20.45 5.76
N ALA A 217 11.16 -20.39 4.78
CA ALA A 217 11.48 -20.01 3.41
C ALA A 217 11.93 -18.54 3.33
N GLY A 218 11.25 -17.65 4.05
CA GLY A 218 11.62 -16.25 4.13
C GLY A 218 12.96 -16.02 4.85
N GLY A 219 13.17 -16.69 5.98
CA GLY A 219 14.45 -16.67 6.69
C GLY A 219 15.60 -17.22 5.82
N ALA A 220 15.37 -18.32 5.12
CA ALA A 220 16.34 -18.87 4.17
C ALA A 220 16.68 -17.88 3.06
N ARG A 221 15.68 -17.21 2.45
CA ARG A 221 15.94 -16.18 1.44
C ARG A 221 16.80 -15.04 2.00
N LEU A 222 16.50 -14.55 3.21
CA LEU A 222 17.27 -13.47 3.83
C LEU A 222 18.71 -13.86 4.15
N LEU A 223 18.94 -15.11 4.54
CA LEU A 223 20.28 -15.62 4.87
C LEU A 223 21.11 -15.93 3.62
N LEU A 224 20.47 -16.43 2.56
CA LEU A 224 21.14 -16.82 1.32
C LEU A 224 21.30 -15.66 0.34
N ALA A 225 20.50 -14.60 0.48
CA ALA A 225 20.66 -13.38 -0.30
C ALA A 225 21.80 -12.54 0.29
N GLY A 226 23.02 -12.78 -0.20
CA GLY A 226 24.16 -11.89 0.00
C GLY A 226 24.11 -10.70 -0.96
N PRO A 227 24.74 -9.55 -0.63
CA PRO A 227 24.95 -8.51 -1.62
C PRO A 227 25.93 -9.03 -2.68
N ASP A 228 25.43 -9.23 -3.89
CA ASP A 228 26.25 -9.68 -5.02
C ASP A 228 27.09 -8.54 -5.62
N ALA A 229 26.85 -7.29 -5.23
CA ALA A 229 27.50 -6.09 -5.75
C ALA A 229 27.88 -5.11 -4.63
N PRO A 230 28.93 -4.27 -4.83
CA PRO A 230 29.25 -3.20 -3.90
C PRO A 230 28.12 -2.15 -3.85
N PRO A 231 28.01 -1.40 -2.74
CA PRO A 231 27.07 -0.28 -2.65
C PRO A 231 27.35 0.78 -3.73
N GLY A 232 26.27 1.37 -4.24
CA GLY A 232 26.31 2.41 -5.25
C GLY A 232 26.70 3.80 -4.71
N PRO A 233 26.35 4.87 -5.43
CA PRO A 233 26.68 6.24 -5.05
C PRO A 233 26.11 6.62 -3.68
N ALA A 234 26.76 7.57 -3.01
CA ALA A 234 26.23 8.14 -1.78
C ALA A 234 25.10 9.12 -2.11
N LEU A 235 24.02 9.03 -1.35
CA LEU A 235 22.83 9.85 -1.49
C LEU A 235 22.45 10.52 -0.18
N ARG A 236 21.74 11.64 -0.30
CA ARG A 236 21.10 12.36 0.80
C ARG A 236 19.61 12.49 0.55
N ILE A 237 18.80 12.08 1.52
CA ILE A 237 17.36 12.39 1.57
C ILE A 237 17.15 13.60 2.47
N VAL A 238 16.38 14.58 2.00
CA VAL A 238 16.03 15.78 2.76
C VAL A 238 14.57 15.70 3.22
N GLN A 239 14.33 15.90 4.52
CA GLN A 239 12.99 15.89 5.11
C GLN A 239 12.72 17.23 5.83
N GLY A 240 11.95 18.10 5.18
CA GLY A 240 11.67 19.47 5.66
C GLY A 240 10.60 19.57 6.76
N ALA A 241 9.82 18.52 6.99
CA ALA A 241 8.73 18.44 7.97
C ALA A 241 7.74 19.62 7.91
N ILE A 242 7.31 20.00 6.69
CA ILE A 242 6.40 21.12 6.47
C ILE A 242 4.95 20.63 6.53
N GLU A 243 4.16 21.17 7.45
CA GLU A 243 2.74 20.82 7.56
C GLU A 243 1.92 21.31 6.36
N GLN A 244 0.90 20.55 5.99
CA GLN A 244 0.18 20.76 4.72
C GLN A 244 -0.49 22.13 4.61
N HIS A 245 -1.06 22.64 5.69
CA HIS A 245 -1.72 23.96 5.72
C HIS A 245 -0.73 25.14 5.59
N HIS A 246 0.55 24.92 5.86
CA HIS A 246 1.60 25.93 5.71
C HIS A 246 2.31 25.89 4.36
N LYS A 247 2.09 24.82 3.57
CA LYS A 247 2.89 24.53 2.38
C LYS A 247 2.76 25.61 1.30
N TRP A 248 1.56 26.16 1.16
CA TRP A 248 1.22 27.15 0.12
C TRP A 248 1.08 28.57 0.67
N ASP A 249 1.46 28.80 1.93
CA ASP A 249 1.45 30.11 2.57
C ASP A 249 2.47 31.04 1.89
N PRO A 250 2.03 32.13 1.20
CA PRO A 250 2.90 33.01 0.45
C PRO A 250 4.10 33.53 1.24
N ASP A 251 3.90 33.81 2.53
CA ASP A 251 4.88 34.43 3.40
C ASP A 251 5.93 33.42 3.90
N LYS A 252 5.60 32.12 3.88
CA LYS A 252 6.48 31.05 4.35
C LYS A 252 7.24 30.34 3.22
N ARG A 253 6.81 30.47 1.96
CA ARG A 253 7.43 29.80 0.80
C ARG A 253 8.95 29.97 0.73
N ALA A 254 9.45 31.19 0.88
CA ALA A 254 10.89 31.46 0.83
C ALA A 254 11.65 30.80 2.01
N ALA A 255 11.07 30.81 3.21
CA ALA A 255 11.65 30.15 4.38
C ALA A 255 11.69 28.62 4.21
N TRP A 256 10.65 28.03 3.61
CA TRP A 256 10.57 26.60 3.30
C TRP A 256 11.55 26.16 2.22
N PHE A 257 11.72 26.96 1.17
CA PHE A 257 12.73 26.70 0.15
C PHE A 257 14.14 26.76 0.74
N ARG A 258 14.45 27.84 1.49
CA ARG A 258 15.73 27.99 2.17
C ARG A 258 16.03 26.87 3.16
N ARG A 259 15.03 26.38 3.90
CA ARG A 259 15.21 25.22 4.78
C ARG A 259 15.71 23.98 4.02
N HIS A 260 15.17 23.70 2.84
CA HIS A 260 15.63 22.55 2.06
C HIS A 260 17.07 22.77 1.55
N LEU A 261 17.42 24.00 1.14
CA LEU A 261 18.79 24.36 0.78
C LEU A 261 19.76 24.16 1.96
N GLU A 262 19.43 24.68 3.13
CA GLU A 262 20.23 24.56 4.36
C GLU A 262 20.45 23.08 4.77
N LEU A 263 19.40 22.26 4.72
CA LEU A 263 19.51 20.82 4.99
C LEU A 263 20.35 20.10 3.94
N SER A 264 20.24 20.49 2.67
CA SER A 264 21.03 19.91 1.57
C SER A 264 22.52 20.22 1.71
N ALA A 265 22.85 21.45 2.14
CA ALA A 265 24.22 21.93 2.33
C ALA A 265 24.85 21.50 3.66
N ALA A 266 24.14 20.79 4.54
CA ALA A 266 24.67 20.33 5.82
C ALA A 266 25.93 19.44 5.62
N PRO A 267 26.91 19.43 6.53
CA PRO A 267 28.08 18.55 6.40
C PRO A 267 27.67 17.08 6.25
N SER A 268 28.41 16.32 5.41
CA SER A 268 28.25 14.88 5.27
C SER A 268 29.59 14.18 5.47
N ALA A 269 29.57 13.00 6.08
CA ALA A 269 30.73 12.11 6.12
C ALA A 269 30.91 11.33 4.81
N LEU A 270 29.91 11.34 3.92
CA LEU A 270 29.95 10.67 2.63
C LEU A 270 30.18 11.68 1.50
N PRO A 271 30.91 11.28 0.44
CA PRO A 271 31.02 12.09 -0.77
C PRO A 271 29.71 11.96 -1.57
N LEU A 272 28.72 12.79 -1.22
CA LEU A 272 27.38 12.77 -1.83
C LEU A 272 27.47 12.96 -3.35
N GLN A 273 26.67 12.20 -4.08
CA GLN A 273 26.48 12.32 -5.53
C GLN A 273 25.02 12.57 -5.89
N ILE A 274 24.08 12.24 -5.00
CA ILE A 274 22.65 12.42 -5.22
C ILE A 274 22.05 13.12 -3.99
N VAL A 275 21.28 14.17 -4.20
CA VAL A 275 20.44 14.79 -3.15
C VAL A 275 18.98 14.67 -3.58
N ILE A 276 18.08 14.34 -2.66
CA ILE A 276 16.69 13.99 -2.98
C ILE A 276 15.76 14.80 -2.10
N TRP A 277 14.84 15.54 -2.73
CA TRP A 277 13.78 16.27 -2.06
C TRP A 277 12.42 15.59 -2.26
N PRO A 278 11.48 15.71 -1.30
CA PRO A 278 10.16 15.08 -1.38
C PRO A 278 9.24 15.68 -2.46
N GLU A 279 8.04 15.13 -2.57
CA GLU A 279 6.97 15.61 -3.47
C GLU A 279 6.55 17.06 -3.20
N SER A 280 6.46 17.84 -4.27
CA SER A 280 6.20 19.28 -4.28
C SER A 280 7.00 20.02 -3.20
N ALA A 281 8.28 19.70 -3.05
CA ALA A 281 9.17 20.35 -2.07
C ALA A 281 9.61 21.75 -2.54
N VAL A 282 9.66 21.97 -3.86
CA VAL A 282 9.95 23.27 -4.44
C VAL A 282 8.65 24.06 -4.61
N PRO A 283 8.46 25.21 -3.93
CA PRO A 283 7.22 26.00 -4.00
C PRO A 283 7.18 26.94 -5.23
N TYR A 284 8.06 26.73 -6.21
CA TYR A 284 8.27 27.53 -7.41
C TYR A 284 8.36 26.64 -8.66
N LEU A 285 8.28 27.23 -9.85
CA LEU A 285 8.24 26.47 -11.11
C LEU A 285 9.66 26.12 -11.61
N VAL A 286 10.16 24.94 -11.22
CA VAL A 286 11.51 24.46 -11.57
C VAL A 286 11.80 24.55 -13.07
N ALA A 287 10.84 24.13 -13.91
CA ALA A 287 11.01 24.14 -15.37
C ALA A 287 11.08 25.55 -15.97
N ARG A 288 10.43 26.54 -15.35
CA ARG A 288 10.18 27.86 -15.95
C ARG A 288 10.98 29.00 -15.35
N GLU A 289 11.52 28.81 -14.15
CA GLU A 289 12.23 29.86 -13.41
C GLU A 289 13.74 29.54 -13.33
N PRO A 290 14.59 30.12 -14.19
CA PRO A 290 16.05 29.91 -14.15
C PRO A 290 16.65 30.23 -12.78
N ALA A 291 16.20 31.30 -12.13
CA ALA A 291 16.69 31.70 -10.81
C ALA A 291 16.48 30.61 -9.74
N VAL A 292 15.37 29.86 -9.82
CA VAL A 292 15.12 28.72 -8.91
C VAL A 292 16.17 27.63 -9.17
N ARG A 293 16.45 27.34 -10.44
CA ARG A 293 17.47 26.34 -10.81
C ARG A 293 18.87 26.76 -10.40
N ASP A 294 19.20 28.06 -10.42
CA ASP A 294 20.49 28.57 -9.92
C ASP A 294 20.68 28.30 -8.42
N TYR A 295 19.60 28.38 -7.61
CA TYR A 295 19.66 27.98 -6.19
C TYR A 295 19.74 26.47 -6.00
N LEU A 296 19.02 25.70 -6.82
CA LEU A 296 19.10 24.24 -6.79
C LEU A 296 20.52 23.76 -7.12
N ALA A 297 21.15 24.34 -8.15
CA ALA A 297 22.52 24.04 -8.57
C ALA A 297 23.55 24.23 -7.44
N GLN A 298 23.36 25.23 -6.56
CA GLN A 298 24.26 25.50 -5.42
C GLN A 298 24.31 24.37 -4.39
N VAL A 299 23.25 23.54 -4.31
CA VAL A 299 23.16 22.41 -3.38
C VAL A 299 23.23 21.05 -4.08
N THR A 300 23.41 21.04 -5.40
CA THR A 300 23.68 19.83 -6.17
C THR A 300 25.15 19.44 -5.96
N PRO A 301 25.46 18.17 -5.63
CA PRO A 301 26.84 17.74 -5.49
C PRO A 301 27.64 17.89 -6.80
N PRO A 302 28.95 18.17 -6.74
CA PRO A 302 29.78 18.26 -7.95
C PRO A 302 29.75 16.97 -8.78
N GLY A 303 29.46 17.10 -10.08
CA GLY A 303 29.23 15.97 -11.01
C GLY A 303 28.01 15.10 -10.66
N GLY A 304 27.20 15.52 -9.70
CA GLY A 304 26.05 14.79 -9.18
C GLY A 304 24.71 15.31 -9.67
N MET A 305 23.64 14.91 -8.98
CA MET A 305 22.26 15.24 -9.33
C MET A 305 21.44 15.60 -8.11
N LEU A 306 20.58 16.61 -8.25
CA LEU A 306 19.51 16.92 -7.31
C LEU A 306 18.17 16.45 -7.90
N LEU A 307 17.51 15.53 -7.21
CA LEU A 307 16.21 14.97 -7.60
C LEU A 307 15.10 15.64 -6.76
N VAL A 308 14.27 16.49 -7.37
CA VAL A 308 13.29 17.31 -6.65
C VAL A 308 11.87 17.11 -7.14
N GLY A 309 10.91 17.03 -6.21
CA GLY A 309 9.48 17.12 -6.53
C GLY A 309 9.04 18.58 -6.69
N GLY A 310 8.30 18.87 -7.74
CA GLY A 310 7.72 20.19 -8.01
C GLY A 310 6.50 20.09 -8.94
N ASP A 311 5.62 21.07 -8.84
CA ASP A 311 4.48 21.18 -9.75
C ASP A 311 4.91 22.00 -10.97
N ASP A 312 4.40 21.66 -12.15
CA ASP A 312 4.56 22.45 -13.37
C ASP A 312 3.18 22.86 -13.88
N TYR A 313 3.08 24.13 -14.29
CA TYR A 313 1.87 24.73 -14.81
C TYR A 313 2.13 25.21 -16.22
N ALA A 314 1.30 24.78 -17.16
CA ALA A 314 1.25 25.29 -18.51
C ALA A 314 0.01 26.19 -18.67
N PRO A 315 0.08 27.47 -18.29
CA PRO A 315 -1.06 28.38 -18.35
C PRO A 315 -1.47 28.71 -19.79
N ASP A 316 -0.56 28.54 -20.75
CA ASP A 316 -0.76 28.91 -22.16
C ASP A 316 -1.58 27.86 -22.94
N THR A 317 -1.87 26.69 -22.36
CA THR A 317 -2.73 25.67 -22.98
C THR A 317 -4.20 25.98 -22.71
N MET A 318 -5.09 25.54 -23.61
CA MET A 318 -6.54 25.67 -23.44
C MET A 318 -7.19 24.27 -23.43
N PRO A 319 -7.60 23.73 -22.26
CA PRO A 319 -7.52 24.32 -20.92
C PRO A 319 -6.09 24.35 -20.35
N PRO A 320 -5.81 25.19 -19.33
CA PRO A 320 -4.54 25.16 -18.60
C PRO A 320 -4.26 23.77 -18.03
N LEU A 321 -3.02 23.30 -18.17
CA LEU A 321 -2.60 21.98 -17.67
C LEU A 321 -1.67 22.14 -16.47
N ALA A 322 -1.80 21.24 -15.50
CA ALA A 322 -0.91 21.10 -14.35
C ALA A 322 -0.37 19.67 -14.29
N SER A 323 0.87 19.51 -13.84
CA SER A 323 1.51 18.20 -13.63
C SER A 323 2.28 18.20 -12.32
N ASN A 324 2.26 17.06 -11.63
CA ASN A 324 3.08 16.79 -10.45
C ASN A 324 4.30 16.00 -10.92
N SER A 325 5.48 16.60 -10.78
CA SER A 325 6.66 16.17 -11.51
C SER A 325 7.86 15.97 -10.58
N LEU A 326 8.72 15.03 -10.97
CA LEU A 326 10.08 14.93 -10.49
C LEU A 326 11.01 15.55 -11.54
N PHE A 327 11.92 16.42 -11.10
CA PHE A 327 12.99 16.98 -11.92
C PHE A 327 14.35 16.49 -11.42
N ALA A 328 15.20 16.08 -12.36
CA ALA A 328 16.61 15.82 -12.12
C ALA A 328 17.41 17.04 -12.59
N VAL A 329 18.04 17.75 -11.65
CA VAL A 329 18.77 19.00 -11.89
C VAL A 329 20.26 18.78 -11.61
N ASP A 330 21.11 19.11 -12.58
CA ASP A 330 22.56 18.96 -12.45
C ASP A 330 23.22 20.15 -11.71
N GLU A 331 24.55 20.08 -11.53
CA GLU A 331 25.36 21.13 -10.88
C GLU A 331 25.36 22.47 -11.62
N ARG A 332 24.86 22.53 -12.86
CA ARG A 332 24.75 23.74 -13.68
C ARG A 332 23.33 24.29 -13.71
N GLY A 333 22.39 23.65 -12.99
CA GLY A 333 20.98 24.00 -13.00
C GLY A 333 20.24 23.57 -14.27
N ALA A 334 20.81 22.68 -15.09
CA ALA A 334 20.13 22.11 -16.24
C ALA A 334 19.24 20.93 -15.81
N ILE A 335 18.06 20.83 -16.43
CA ILE A 335 17.15 19.70 -16.21
C ILE A 335 17.61 18.54 -17.08
N ALA A 336 18.27 17.57 -16.46
CA ALA A 336 18.80 16.36 -17.11
C ALA A 336 17.75 15.24 -17.24
N GLY A 337 16.62 15.36 -16.56
CA GLY A 337 15.51 14.42 -16.64
C GLY A 337 14.24 14.97 -15.98
N ARG A 338 13.08 14.50 -16.46
CA ARG A 338 11.76 14.85 -15.92
C ARG A 338 10.87 13.62 -15.93
N TYR A 339 10.09 13.44 -14.87
CA TYR A 339 9.03 12.45 -14.81
C TYR A 339 7.74 13.11 -14.34
N ASP A 340 6.65 12.92 -15.07
CA ASP A 340 5.31 13.39 -14.70
C ASP A 340 4.49 12.22 -14.13
N LYS A 341 3.85 12.45 -12.98
CA LYS A 341 3.05 11.45 -12.26
C LYS A 341 1.99 10.82 -13.17
N ALA A 342 2.03 9.50 -13.31
CA ALA A 342 1.11 8.74 -14.17
C ALA A 342 -0.19 8.36 -13.44
N ASP A 343 -0.11 7.86 -12.20
CA ASP A 343 -1.29 7.45 -11.42
C ASP A 343 -1.67 8.56 -10.43
N LEU A 344 -2.70 9.33 -10.80
CA LEU A 344 -3.20 10.46 -10.01
C LEU A 344 -4.12 10.02 -8.87
N VAL A 345 -4.16 10.82 -7.80
CA VAL A 345 -5.03 10.62 -6.64
C VAL A 345 -6.46 11.13 -6.93
N PRO A 346 -7.49 10.26 -6.91
CA PRO A 346 -8.88 10.69 -7.05
C PRO A 346 -9.28 11.67 -5.94
N PHE A 347 -10.04 12.72 -6.29
CA PHE A 347 -10.46 13.84 -5.42
C PHE A 347 -9.33 14.74 -4.89
N GLY A 348 -8.10 14.24 -4.87
CA GLY A 348 -6.89 15.01 -4.56
C GLY A 348 -6.46 15.84 -5.76
N GLU A 349 -5.95 15.17 -6.79
CA GLU A 349 -5.31 15.78 -7.96
C GLU A 349 -6.27 15.96 -9.15
N TYR A 350 -7.35 15.18 -9.19
CA TYR A 350 -8.43 15.35 -10.15
C TYR A 350 -9.80 15.08 -9.54
N LEU A 351 -10.87 15.61 -10.13
CA LEU A 351 -12.25 15.34 -9.71
C LEU A 351 -12.85 14.19 -10.53
N PRO A 352 -13.08 12.99 -9.95
CA PRO A 352 -13.76 11.91 -10.64
C PRO A 352 -15.16 12.35 -11.06
N LEU A 353 -15.60 11.96 -12.26
CA LEU A 353 -16.92 12.35 -12.78
C LEU A 353 -17.17 13.87 -12.69
N ARG A 354 -16.16 14.69 -13.01
CA ARG A 354 -16.23 16.17 -12.96
C ARG A 354 -17.51 16.76 -13.57
N TRP A 355 -18.03 16.16 -14.64
CA TRP A 355 -19.28 16.57 -15.29
C TRP A 355 -20.51 16.53 -14.36
N LEU A 356 -20.51 15.65 -13.36
CA LEU A 356 -21.57 15.47 -12.37
C LEU A 356 -21.21 16.16 -11.06
N LEU A 357 -20.04 15.84 -10.50
CA LEU A 357 -19.63 16.31 -9.17
C LEU A 357 -19.33 17.82 -9.15
N GLY A 358 -18.81 18.37 -10.25
CA GLY A 358 -18.61 19.82 -10.39
C GLY A 358 -19.93 20.59 -10.38
N ARG A 359 -21.02 20.01 -10.92
CA ARG A 359 -22.37 20.62 -10.86
C ARG A 359 -22.94 20.63 -9.45
N LEU A 360 -22.45 19.75 -8.58
CA LEU A 360 -22.80 19.69 -7.16
C LEU A 360 -21.89 20.59 -6.30
N GLY A 361 -20.99 21.36 -6.91
CA GLY A 361 -20.10 22.29 -6.23
C GLY A 361 -18.83 21.66 -5.65
N LEU A 362 -18.54 20.37 -5.93
CA LEU A 362 -17.33 19.72 -5.46
C LEU A 362 -16.10 20.15 -6.28
N GLN A 363 -14.96 20.26 -5.60
CA GLN A 363 -13.68 20.66 -6.17
C GLN A 363 -12.56 19.77 -5.61
N ASN A 364 -11.38 19.83 -6.22
CA ASN A 364 -10.18 19.09 -5.80
C ASN A 364 -9.74 19.53 -4.39
N LEU A 365 -9.16 18.61 -3.62
CA LEU A 365 -8.60 18.90 -2.29
C LEU A 365 -7.29 19.68 -2.35
N THR A 366 -6.51 19.55 -3.45
CA THR A 366 -5.31 20.36 -3.68
C THR A 366 -5.68 21.81 -3.99
N ALA A 367 -4.80 22.75 -3.62
CA ALA A 367 -4.98 24.16 -3.93
C ALA A 367 -4.99 24.38 -5.46
N GLY A 368 -6.10 24.90 -5.99
CA GLY A 368 -6.31 25.13 -7.42
C GLY A 368 -7.56 24.46 -7.95
N SER A 369 -8.23 25.09 -8.93
CA SER A 369 -9.41 24.54 -9.61
C SER A 369 -9.06 23.69 -10.84
N ILE A 370 -7.77 23.59 -11.18
CA ILE A 370 -7.24 22.89 -12.35
C ILE A 370 -6.95 21.43 -11.97
N ASP A 371 -7.38 20.50 -12.82
CA ASP A 371 -7.01 19.10 -12.71
C ASP A 371 -5.57 18.90 -13.15
N PHE A 372 -4.85 18.06 -12.40
CA PHE A 372 -3.58 17.54 -12.88
C PHE A 372 -3.82 16.57 -14.04
N VAL A 373 -2.87 16.57 -14.98
CA VAL A 373 -2.86 15.69 -16.14
C VAL A 373 -1.94 14.50 -15.84
N PRO A 374 -2.38 13.26 -16.11
CA PRO A 374 -1.51 12.10 -15.94
C PRO A 374 -0.36 12.14 -16.95
N GLY A 375 0.84 11.78 -16.48
CA GLY A 375 2.01 11.52 -17.30
C GLY A 375 1.83 10.30 -18.23
N PRO A 376 2.79 10.06 -19.14
CA PRO A 376 2.67 9.05 -20.20
C PRO A 376 2.72 7.59 -19.71
N GLY A 377 3.11 7.36 -18.45
CA GLY A 377 3.22 6.02 -17.86
C GLY A 377 4.44 5.89 -16.95
N ARG A 378 4.81 4.66 -16.59
CA ARG A 378 6.03 4.36 -15.84
C ARG A 378 7.23 4.40 -16.78
N GLU A 379 8.25 5.15 -16.40
CA GLU A 379 9.48 5.34 -17.17
C GLU A 379 10.69 5.20 -16.24
N THR A 380 11.77 4.60 -16.75
CA THR A 380 13.05 4.55 -16.03
C THR A 380 13.89 5.76 -16.43
N LEU A 381 14.30 6.57 -15.46
CA LEU A 381 15.17 7.73 -15.68
C LEU A 381 16.64 7.35 -15.45
N ALA A 382 17.54 7.88 -16.27
CA ALA A 382 19.00 7.72 -16.13
C ALA A 382 19.73 9.05 -16.40
N PRO A 383 19.57 10.08 -15.54
CA PRO A 383 20.18 11.39 -15.74
C PRO A 383 21.65 11.39 -15.32
N GLY A 384 22.56 11.75 -16.24
CA GLY A 384 24.00 11.80 -15.97
C GLY A 384 24.57 10.44 -15.55
N ASP A 385 25.40 10.43 -14.52
CA ASP A 385 26.01 9.20 -13.96
C ASP A 385 25.18 8.56 -12.82
N VAL A 386 23.95 9.03 -12.62
CA VAL A 386 23.03 8.43 -11.63
C VAL A 386 22.59 7.05 -12.15
N PRO A 387 22.69 5.97 -11.34
CA PRO A 387 22.17 4.67 -11.72
C PRO A 387 20.68 4.77 -12.12
N PRO A 388 20.26 4.12 -13.22
CA PRO A 388 18.88 4.18 -13.69
C PRO A 388 17.86 3.88 -12.59
N PHE A 389 16.81 4.66 -12.48
CA PHE A 389 15.81 4.53 -11.41
C PHE A 389 14.39 4.67 -11.90
N SER A 390 13.46 4.03 -11.20
CA SER A 390 12.03 4.27 -11.43
C SER A 390 11.48 5.28 -10.41
N PRO A 391 11.02 6.45 -10.86
CA PRO A 391 10.32 7.41 -10.04
C PRO A 391 8.89 6.95 -9.74
N LEU A 392 8.51 7.08 -8.47
CA LEU A 392 7.19 6.81 -7.92
C LEU A 392 6.78 8.02 -7.10
N ILE A 393 5.85 8.84 -7.59
CA ILE A 393 5.37 10.01 -6.88
C ILE A 393 4.21 9.60 -5.98
N CYS A 394 4.47 9.57 -4.66
CA CYS A 394 3.45 9.39 -3.64
C CYS A 394 2.62 8.11 -3.84
N TYR A 395 1.35 8.28 -4.18
CA TYR A 395 0.34 7.25 -4.40
C TYR A 395 0.78 6.12 -5.34
N GLU A 396 1.66 6.41 -6.28
CA GLU A 396 2.17 5.47 -7.27
C GLU A 396 2.86 4.24 -6.66
N ALA A 397 3.44 4.38 -5.47
CA ALA A 397 4.14 3.28 -4.80
C ALA A 397 3.21 2.18 -4.26
N ILE A 398 1.89 2.39 -4.24
CA ILE A 398 0.95 1.41 -3.67
C ILE A 398 0.50 0.35 -4.68
N PHE A 399 0.69 0.58 -5.99
CA PHE A 399 0.19 -0.28 -7.06
C PHE A 399 1.12 -1.48 -7.33
N PRO A 400 0.66 -2.73 -7.12
CA PRO A 400 1.49 -3.91 -7.38
C PRO A 400 1.67 -4.16 -8.87
N GLY A 401 2.90 -4.53 -9.26
CA GLY A 401 3.23 -4.92 -10.63
C GLY A 401 3.32 -3.79 -11.66
N THR A 402 3.21 -2.53 -11.22
CA THR A 402 3.33 -1.33 -12.08
C THR A 402 4.37 -0.34 -11.52
N ALA A 403 5.29 -0.79 -10.68
CA ALA A 403 6.26 0.09 -10.01
C ALA A 403 7.49 0.45 -10.86
N ILE A 404 7.65 -0.17 -12.04
CA ILE A 404 8.80 0.06 -12.91
C ILE A 404 8.35 0.07 -14.38
N ASP A 405 9.21 0.64 -15.24
CA ASP A 405 9.05 0.51 -16.68
C ASP A 405 9.21 -0.97 -17.11
N PRO A 406 8.23 -1.56 -17.82
CA PRO A 406 8.35 -2.92 -18.33
C PRO A 406 9.46 -3.10 -19.37
N ARG A 407 9.90 -2.04 -20.06
CA ARG A 407 10.88 -2.06 -21.15
C ARG A 407 12.31 -1.89 -20.67
N GLN A 408 12.52 -1.11 -19.61
CA GLN A 408 13.84 -0.84 -19.06
C GLN A 408 13.83 -1.06 -17.54
N ARG A 409 14.45 -2.14 -17.07
CA ARG A 409 14.56 -2.41 -15.64
C ARG A 409 15.50 -1.36 -15.00
N PRO A 410 15.05 -0.64 -13.95
CA PRO A 410 15.90 0.26 -13.19
C PRO A 410 16.79 -0.52 -12.20
N ASP A 411 17.79 0.17 -11.64
CA ASP A 411 18.64 -0.34 -10.57
C ASP A 411 18.06 -0.04 -9.18
N TRP A 412 17.15 0.92 -9.06
CA TRP A 412 16.50 1.27 -7.80
C TRP A 412 15.15 1.96 -7.98
N LEU A 413 14.37 2.01 -6.90
CA LEU A 413 13.08 2.70 -6.83
C LEU A 413 13.25 4.02 -6.06
N LEU A 414 12.83 5.13 -6.65
CA LEU A 414 12.75 6.42 -5.98
C LEU A 414 11.29 6.75 -5.67
N ASN A 415 10.94 6.86 -4.40
CA ASN A 415 9.62 7.30 -3.99
C ASN A 415 9.66 8.67 -3.30
N ILE A 416 9.23 9.72 -3.99
CA ILE A 416 9.06 11.06 -3.40
C ILE A 416 7.61 11.25 -2.97
N THR A 417 7.35 11.76 -1.77
CA THR A 417 5.96 11.80 -1.25
C THR A 417 5.71 12.91 -0.24
N ASN A 418 4.47 13.40 -0.22
CA ASN A 418 3.98 14.34 0.77
C ASN A 418 2.90 13.71 1.65
N ASP A 419 3.31 12.89 2.62
CA ASP A 419 2.40 12.27 3.60
C ASP A 419 1.74 13.27 4.58
N ALA A 420 1.97 14.58 4.45
CA ALA A 420 1.33 15.60 5.27
C ALA A 420 -0.21 15.58 5.14
N TRP A 421 -0.71 15.12 3.99
CA TRP A 421 -2.13 14.85 3.75
C TRP A 421 -2.74 13.81 4.70
N PHE A 422 -1.93 12.89 5.22
CA PHE A 422 -2.38 11.80 6.09
C PHE A 422 -2.21 12.14 7.58
N GLY A 423 -1.49 13.22 7.89
CA GLY A 423 -1.17 13.66 9.25
C GLY A 423 -0.40 12.62 10.08
N ARG A 424 -0.33 12.86 11.39
CA ARG A 424 0.30 11.94 12.36
C ARG A 424 -0.65 10.79 12.71
N SER A 425 -0.89 9.90 11.75
CA SER A 425 -1.89 8.82 11.81
C SER A 425 -1.33 7.47 11.36
N SER A 426 -2.19 6.47 11.13
CA SER A 426 -1.78 5.19 10.52
C SER A 426 -1.49 5.27 9.03
N GLY A 427 -1.97 6.30 8.32
CA GLY A 427 -1.83 6.44 6.86
C GLY A 427 -0.37 6.36 6.37
N PRO A 428 0.57 7.18 6.91
CA PRO A 428 1.98 7.14 6.48
C PRO A 428 2.66 5.78 6.71
N TYR A 429 2.29 5.05 7.79
CA TYR A 429 2.82 3.72 8.07
C TYR A 429 2.28 2.67 7.08
N GLN A 430 0.99 2.74 6.74
CA GLN A 430 0.37 1.89 5.72
C GLN A 430 0.99 2.17 4.34
N HIS A 431 1.21 3.45 4.01
CA HIS A 431 1.84 3.87 2.77
C HIS A 431 3.28 3.33 2.64
N LEU A 432 4.11 3.51 3.68
CA LEU A 432 5.45 2.94 3.72
C LEU A 432 5.44 1.41 3.56
N ALA A 433 4.52 0.71 4.22
CA ALA A 433 4.40 -0.74 4.13
C ALA A 433 4.12 -1.22 2.70
N MET A 434 3.25 -0.53 1.96
CA MET A 434 2.99 -0.83 0.55
C MET A 434 4.20 -0.51 -0.34
N ALA A 435 4.88 0.61 -0.11
CA ALA A 435 6.08 0.96 -0.86
C ALA A 435 7.21 -0.06 -0.65
N ARG A 436 7.41 -0.54 0.59
CA ARG A 436 8.40 -1.59 0.89
C ARG A 436 8.10 -2.92 0.20
N LEU A 437 6.83 -3.26 -0.04
CA LEU A 437 6.49 -4.45 -0.81
C LEU A 437 7.03 -4.37 -2.25
N ARG A 438 7.06 -3.18 -2.87
CA ARG A 438 7.64 -3.00 -4.21
C ARG A 438 9.12 -3.35 -4.25
N ALA A 439 9.89 -2.97 -3.21
CA ALA A 439 11.30 -3.34 -3.11
C ALA A 439 11.50 -4.87 -3.16
N VAL A 440 10.70 -5.62 -2.38
CA VAL A 440 10.77 -7.09 -2.31
C VAL A 440 10.29 -7.74 -3.60
N GLU A 441 9.21 -7.22 -4.18
CA GLU A 441 8.62 -7.71 -5.43
C GLU A 441 9.56 -7.55 -6.61
N GLU A 442 10.19 -6.39 -6.76
CA GLU A 442 11.05 -6.09 -7.91
C GLU A 442 12.50 -6.55 -7.70
N GLY A 443 12.87 -6.85 -6.46
CA GLY A 443 14.24 -7.16 -6.08
C GLY A 443 15.15 -5.95 -6.27
N LEU A 444 14.66 -4.77 -5.88
CA LEU A 444 15.30 -3.48 -6.05
C LEU A 444 15.32 -2.72 -4.72
N PRO A 445 16.41 -1.99 -4.39
CA PRO A 445 16.42 -1.07 -3.26
C PRO A 445 15.37 0.03 -3.46
N LEU A 446 14.83 0.53 -2.36
CA LEU A 446 13.88 1.65 -2.34
C LEU A 446 14.50 2.81 -1.56
N VAL A 447 14.51 3.98 -2.17
CA VAL A 447 14.84 5.25 -1.52
C VAL A 447 13.55 6.06 -1.47
N ARG A 448 13.02 6.27 -0.26
CA ARG A 448 11.78 7.02 -0.03
C ARG A 448 12.08 8.35 0.65
N ALA A 449 11.76 9.45 -0.01
CA ALA A 449 11.88 10.81 0.48
C ALA A 449 10.50 11.40 0.79
N ALA A 450 10.16 11.52 2.07
CA ALA A 450 8.89 12.04 2.53
C ALA A 450 9.03 13.45 3.13
N ASN A 451 8.04 14.32 2.95
CA ASN A 451 8.04 15.67 3.56
C ASN A 451 7.86 15.62 5.10
N THR A 452 6.71 15.15 5.57
CA THR A 452 6.45 14.90 7.00
C THR A 452 6.31 13.42 7.31
N GLY A 453 6.31 12.57 6.27
CA GLY A 453 6.17 11.12 6.37
C GLY A 453 7.39 10.43 6.96
N ILE A 454 7.50 9.13 6.69
CA ILE A 454 8.66 8.33 7.08
C ILE A 454 9.55 8.20 5.85
N SER A 455 10.76 8.75 5.92
CA SER A 455 11.79 8.57 4.90
C SER A 455 12.64 7.35 5.24
N VAL A 456 12.95 6.52 4.24
CA VAL A 456 13.77 5.32 4.41
C VAL A 456 14.68 5.06 3.23
N VAL A 457 15.78 4.35 3.49
CA VAL A 457 16.51 3.60 2.48
C VAL A 457 16.33 2.13 2.80
N THR A 458 15.90 1.32 1.83
CA THR A 458 15.83 -0.14 1.96
C THR A 458 16.73 -0.82 0.96
N ASP A 459 17.19 -2.01 1.30
CA ASP A 459 17.81 -2.89 0.33
C ASP A 459 16.76 -3.60 -0.56
N ALA A 460 17.25 -4.40 -1.51
CA ALA A 460 16.45 -5.18 -2.44
C ALA A 460 15.66 -6.34 -1.83
N LEU A 461 15.85 -6.62 -0.53
CA LEU A 461 15.06 -7.57 0.25
C LEU A 461 14.00 -6.86 1.10
N GLY A 462 13.89 -5.53 0.97
CA GLY A 462 12.97 -4.68 1.69
C GLY A 462 13.42 -4.34 3.11
N ARG A 463 14.62 -4.74 3.56
CA ARG A 463 15.14 -4.42 4.90
C ARG A 463 15.48 -2.94 4.98
N VAL A 464 15.05 -2.28 6.05
CA VAL A 464 15.34 -0.86 6.26
C VAL A 464 16.79 -0.70 6.69
N VAL A 465 17.58 0.03 5.89
CA VAL A 465 18.98 0.34 6.16
C VAL A 465 19.07 1.63 6.98
N GLU A 466 18.39 2.68 6.53
CA GLU A 466 18.34 3.98 7.21
C GLU A 466 16.90 4.49 7.27
N ARG A 467 16.60 5.29 8.30
CA ARG A 467 15.23 5.78 8.56
C ARG A 467 15.21 7.13 9.27
N LEU A 468 14.29 7.98 8.85
CA LEU A 468 13.91 9.20 9.55
C LEU A 468 12.42 9.16 9.87
N GLU A 469 12.11 9.35 11.16
CA GLU A 469 10.77 9.12 11.70
C GLU A 469 9.73 10.16 11.24
N LEU A 470 8.46 9.77 11.35
CA LEU A 470 7.30 10.60 11.06
C LEU A 470 7.36 11.96 11.78
N GLY A 471 7.26 13.03 11.01
CA GLY A 471 7.23 14.41 11.48
C GLY A 471 8.57 14.94 12.02
N ARG A 472 9.68 14.23 11.82
CA ARG A 472 11.02 14.73 12.14
C ARG A 472 11.57 15.57 11.00
N MET A 473 12.28 16.63 11.30
CA MET A 473 13.05 17.38 10.30
C MET A 473 14.49 16.86 10.33
N GLY A 474 15.12 16.69 9.17
CA GLY A 474 16.51 16.24 9.09
C GLY A 474 16.91 15.70 7.72
N VAL A 475 18.02 14.98 7.71
CA VAL A 475 18.56 14.30 6.53
C VAL A 475 18.91 12.85 6.83
N ILE A 476 18.91 12.02 5.80
CA ILE A 476 19.52 10.67 5.81
C ILE A 476 20.65 10.68 4.80
N ASP A 477 21.86 10.35 5.23
CA ASP A 477 23.00 10.10 4.35
C ASP A 477 23.26 8.59 4.30
N ALA A 478 23.24 8.00 3.11
CA ALA A 478 23.42 6.57 2.93
C ALA A 478 24.14 6.27 1.61
N ARG A 479 24.75 5.09 1.49
CA ARG A 479 25.10 4.54 0.17
C ARG A 479 23.90 3.80 -0.39
N LEU A 480 23.64 3.99 -1.68
CA LEU A 480 22.59 3.25 -2.38
C LEU A 480 22.86 1.74 -2.28
N PRO A 481 21.99 0.94 -1.63
CA PRO A 481 22.16 -0.51 -1.64
C PRO A 481 22.04 -1.05 -3.06
N PRO A 482 22.73 -2.14 -3.43
CA PRO A 482 22.64 -2.70 -4.77
C PRO A 482 21.28 -3.39 -5.02
N PRO A 483 20.81 -3.46 -6.28
CA PRO A 483 19.72 -4.36 -6.67
C PRO A 483 20.15 -5.83 -6.59
N LEU A 484 19.16 -6.73 -6.62
CA LEU A 484 19.46 -8.14 -6.92
C LEU A 484 19.90 -8.25 -8.38
N LEU A 485 20.96 -9.04 -8.61
CA LEU A 485 21.45 -9.35 -9.96
C LEU A 485 20.37 -10.02 -10.79
N GLN A 486 19.68 -11.00 -10.20
CA GLN A 486 18.59 -11.70 -10.86
C GLN A 486 17.25 -11.08 -10.45
N PRO A 487 16.40 -10.72 -11.43
CA PRO A 487 15.03 -10.35 -11.15
C PRO A 487 14.30 -11.45 -10.37
N THR A 488 13.33 -11.05 -9.55
CA THR A 488 12.53 -12.01 -8.80
C THR A 488 11.62 -12.84 -9.73
N LEU A 489 11.07 -13.95 -9.21
CA LEU A 489 10.09 -14.73 -9.96
C LEU A 489 8.83 -13.90 -10.25
N PHE A 490 8.40 -13.09 -9.27
CA PHE A 490 7.25 -12.21 -9.46
C PHE A 490 7.51 -11.16 -10.54
N ARG A 491 8.67 -10.52 -10.56
CA ARG A 491 9.04 -9.57 -11.62
C ARG A 491 8.98 -10.20 -13.01
N THR A 492 9.47 -11.42 -13.15
CA THR A 492 9.60 -12.08 -14.45
C THR A 492 8.28 -12.61 -15.00
N HIS A 493 7.40 -13.13 -14.15
CA HIS A 493 6.17 -13.81 -14.57
C HIS A 493 4.88 -13.04 -14.21
N GLY A 494 4.96 -12.11 -13.25
CA GLY A 494 3.88 -11.21 -12.85
C GLY A 494 2.53 -11.90 -12.63
N VAL A 495 1.53 -11.47 -13.39
CA VAL A 495 0.14 -11.95 -13.30
C VAL A 495 0.01 -13.45 -13.59
N LEU A 496 0.91 -14.04 -14.38
CA LEU A 496 0.87 -15.49 -14.68
C LEU A 496 0.97 -16.32 -13.39
N LEU A 497 1.80 -15.89 -12.44
CA LEU A 497 1.95 -16.58 -11.15
C LEU A 497 0.68 -16.56 -10.32
N HIS A 498 -0.06 -15.44 -10.34
CA HIS A 498 -1.38 -15.38 -9.72
C HIS A 498 -2.34 -16.37 -10.38
N GLY A 499 -2.35 -16.44 -11.71
CA GLY A 499 -3.16 -17.42 -12.46
C GLY A 499 -2.82 -18.87 -12.10
N MET A 500 -1.53 -19.21 -12.02
CA MET A 500 -1.05 -20.54 -11.62
C MET A 500 -1.43 -20.86 -10.17
N LEU A 501 -1.26 -19.90 -9.25
CA LEU A 501 -1.65 -20.03 -7.85
C LEU A 501 -3.15 -20.29 -7.71
N PHE A 502 -3.99 -19.56 -8.45
CA PHE A 502 -5.44 -19.73 -8.44
C PHE A 502 -5.85 -21.08 -9.06
N ALA A 503 -5.23 -21.50 -10.15
CA ALA A 503 -5.49 -22.79 -10.77
C ALA A 503 -5.13 -23.95 -9.82
N PHE A 504 -3.98 -23.86 -9.15
CA PHE A 504 -3.55 -24.83 -8.16
C PHE A 504 -4.52 -24.89 -6.96
N ALA A 505 -4.89 -23.74 -6.42
CA ALA A 505 -5.86 -23.66 -5.32
C ALA A 505 -7.24 -24.22 -5.71
N ALA A 506 -7.70 -23.96 -6.93
CA ALA A 506 -8.95 -24.50 -7.46
C ALA A 506 -8.89 -26.03 -7.59
N LEU A 507 -7.80 -26.58 -8.14
CA LEU A 507 -7.59 -28.02 -8.25
C LEU A 507 -7.58 -28.70 -6.88
N CYS A 508 -6.82 -28.17 -5.92
CA CYS A 508 -6.82 -28.67 -4.54
C CYS A 508 -8.21 -28.61 -3.91
N GLY A 509 -8.95 -27.51 -4.11
CA GLY A 509 -10.32 -27.35 -3.65
C GLY A 509 -11.26 -28.40 -4.24
N MET A 510 -11.19 -28.66 -5.54
CA MET A 510 -11.99 -29.68 -6.23
C MET A 510 -11.70 -31.09 -5.69
N LEU A 511 -10.43 -31.43 -5.47
CA LEU A 511 -10.03 -32.73 -4.92
C LEU A 511 -10.55 -32.93 -3.48
N LEU A 512 -10.43 -31.90 -2.65
CA LEU A 512 -10.93 -31.90 -1.28
C LEU A 512 -12.46 -32.02 -1.23
N GLU A 513 -13.17 -31.32 -2.11
CA GLU A 513 -14.62 -31.39 -2.22
C GLU A 513 -15.09 -32.77 -2.70
N ARG A 514 -14.43 -33.35 -3.71
CA ARG A 514 -14.73 -34.71 -4.19
C ARG A 514 -14.58 -35.74 -3.07
N ARG A 515 -13.47 -35.69 -2.32
CA ARG A 515 -13.25 -36.59 -1.16
C ARG A 515 -14.32 -36.43 -0.08
N ARG A 516 -14.77 -35.20 0.20
CA ARG A 516 -15.82 -34.95 1.18
C ARG A 516 -17.15 -35.56 0.75
N ARG A 517 -17.53 -35.40 -0.52
CA ARG A 517 -18.79 -35.95 -1.05
C ARG A 517 -18.78 -37.47 -1.11
N SER A 518 -17.67 -38.09 -1.52
CA SER A 518 -17.56 -39.55 -1.55
C SER A 518 -17.61 -40.18 -0.16
N GLY A 519 -17.01 -39.54 0.86
CA GLY A 519 -17.06 -40.03 2.24
C GLY A 519 -18.36 -39.78 2.99
N GLU A 520 -19.34 -39.10 2.37
CA GLU A 520 -20.71 -38.95 2.89
C GLU A 520 -21.70 -39.94 2.23
N GLN A 521 -21.29 -40.63 1.17
CA GLN A 521 -22.12 -41.56 0.39
C GLN A 521 -21.84 -43.05 0.70
N GLY A 522 -20.74 -43.35 1.38
CA GLY A 522 -20.42 -44.67 1.94
C GLY A 522 -20.27 -44.56 3.44
#